data_AF-A0A818SVE2-F1
#
_entry.id   AF-A0A818SVE2-F1
#
_cell.length_a   1.000
_cell.length_b   1.000
_cell.length_c   1.000
_cell.angle_alpha   90.00
_cell.angle_beta   90.00
_cell.angle_gamma   90.00
#
_symmetry.space_group_name_H-M   'P 1'
#
loop_
_entity.id
_entity.type
_entity.pdbx_description
1 polymer ?
#
loop_
_entity_poly.entity_id
_entity_poly.type
_entity_poly.pdbx_seq_one_letter_code
_entity_poly.pdbx_strand_id
1 'polypeptide(L)'
;MFNSCIKLHDLPDAVLMIILKKLQNSQVLYSFMGVNKRLDRIVNDSIFTRNLTFTTSFNDLNQLTDSIRNRFCHEILPNIQHKIEWINVESS
;
A
#
# COMPACT_ATOMS: atom_id res chain seq x y z
N MET A 1 29.18 -13.29 8.37
CA MET A 1 28.03 -12.46 7.97
C MET A 1 27.07 -12.45 9.15
N PHE A 2 26.94 -11.33 9.87
CA PHE A 2 25.93 -11.22 10.92
C PHE A 2 24.59 -10.87 10.27
N ASN A 3 23.73 -11.86 10.09
CA ASN A 3 22.33 -11.61 9.74
C ASN A 3 21.58 -11.28 11.03
N SER A 4 21.47 -9.99 11.35
CA SER A 4 20.50 -9.54 12.35
C SER A 4 19.13 -9.44 11.70
N CYS A 5 18.26 -10.42 11.96
CA CYS A 5 16.86 -10.32 11.59
C CYS A 5 16.17 -9.36 12.55
N ILE A 6 15.79 -8.18 12.06
CA ILE A 6 15.00 -7.20 12.81
C ILE A 6 13.54 -7.48 12.52
N LYS A 7 12.68 -7.53 13.56
CA LYS A 7 11.25 -7.71 13.34
C LYS A 7 10.67 -6.42 12.75
N LEU A 8 9.73 -6.56 11.83
CA LEU A 8 9.11 -5.42 11.16
C LEU A 8 8.48 -4.42 12.16
N HIS A 9 7.95 -4.90 13.29
CA HIS A 9 7.37 -4.05 14.32
C HIS A 9 8.39 -3.27 15.15
N ASP A 10 9.67 -3.69 15.15
CA ASP A 10 10.73 -2.98 15.87
C ASP A 10 11.27 -1.79 15.06
N LEU A 11 10.97 -1.73 13.76
CA LEU A 11 11.36 -0.61 12.91
C LEU A 11 10.56 0.65 13.25
N PRO A 12 11.15 1.84 13.26
CA PRO A 12 10.41 3.10 13.38
C PRO A 12 9.43 3.33 12.21
N ASP A 13 8.35 4.07 12.46
CA ASP A 13 7.32 4.38 11.45
C ASP A 13 7.90 5.05 10.20
N ALA A 14 8.87 5.95 10.36
CA ALA A 14 9.54 6.60 9.24
C ALA A 14 10.26 5.60 8.33
N VAL A 15 10.92 4.59 8.90
CA VAL A 15 11.62 3.54 8.16
C VAL A 15 10.61 2.64 7.44
N LEU A 16 9.54 2.25 8.13
CA LEU A 16 8.45 1.49 7.52
C LEU A 16 7.84 2.23 6.33
N MET A 17 7.57 3.53 6.48
CA MET A 17 6.99 4.33 5.41
C MET A 17 7.90 4.44 4.19
N ILE A 18 9.23 4.56 4.39
CA ILE A 18 10.21 4.52 3.30
C ILE A 18 10.17 3.18 2.57
N ILE A 19 10.14 2.07 3.31
CA ILE A 19 10.09 0.71 2.73
C ILE A 19 8.78 0.51 1.95
N LEU A 20 7.64 0.82 2.57
CA LEU A 20 6.32 0.64 1.98
C LEU A 20 6.12 1.49 0.72
N LYS A 21 6.69 2.71 0.66
CA LYS A 21 6.67 3.54 -0.56
C LYS A 21 7.45 2.98 -1.74
N LYS A 22 8.33 2.00 -1.51
CA LYS A 22 9.05 1.30 -2.60
C LYS A 22 8.25 0.13 -3.17
N LEU A 23 7.15 -0.25 -2.51
CA LEU A 23 6.27 -1.33 -2.94
C LEU A 23 5.06 -0.77 -3.69
N GLN A 24 4.36 -1.65 -4.41
CA GLN A 24 3.13 -1.27 -5.13
C GLN A 24 2.05 -0.81 -4.16
N ASN A 25 1.50 0.39 -4.38
CA ASN A 25 0.51 0.95 -3.47
C ASN A 25 -0.73 0.06 -3.32
N SER A 26 -1.19 -0.57 -4.39
CA SER A 26 -2.31 -1.54 -4.35
C SER A 26 -2.04 -2.71 -3.41
N GLN A 27 -0.85 -3.31 -3.51
CA GLN A 27 -0.44 -4.44 -2.68
C GLN A 27 -0.27 -4.03 -1.21
N VAL A 28 0.34 -2.86 -0.96
CA VAL A 28 0.53 -2.34 0.40
C VAL A 28 -0.80 -2.07 1.06
N LEU A 29 -1.69 -1.33 0.39
CA LEU A 29 -3.00 -0.99 0.92
C LEU A 29 -3.83 -2.25 1.17
N TYR A 30 -3.84 -3.19 0.23
CA TYR A 30 -4.51 -4.48 0.42
C TYR A 30 -3.93 -5.27 1.59
N SER A 31 -2.61 -5.39 1.67
CA SER A 31 -1.97 -6.29 2.63
C SER A 31 -1.96 -5.75 4.05
N PHE A 32 -1.92 -4.43 4.23
CA PHE A 32 -1.68 -3.81 5.54
C PHE A 32 -2.86 -3.06 6.13
N MET A 33 -3.82 -2.61 5.31
CA MET A 33 -5.03 -2.00 5.83
C MET A 33 -5.85 -3.07 6.57
N GLY A 34 -6.37 -2.74 7.75
CA GLY A 34 -7.10 -3.63 8.65
C GLY A 34 -6.26 -4.65 9.42
N VAL A 35 -4.94 -4.71 9.21
CA VAL A 35 -4.08 -5.70 9.90
C VAL A 35 -3.84 -5.34 11.36
N ASN A 36 -3.46 -4.08 11.61
CA ASN A 36 -3.36 -3.54 12.95
C ASN A 36 -3.37 -2.01 12.92
N LYS A 37 -3.71 -1.41 14.07
CA LYS A 37 -3.86 0.04 14.24
C LYS A 37 -2.64 0.86 13.79
N ARG A 38 -1.44 0.32 13.96
CA ARG A 38 -0.21 1.04 13.63
C ARG A 38 0.01 1.09 12.12
N LEU A 39 -0.12 -0.06 11.45
CA LEU A 39 -0.01 -0.13 9.99
C LEU A 39 -1.15 0.63 9.33
N ASP A 40 -2.37 0.57 9.88
CA ASP A 40 -3.49 1.39 9.45
C ASP A 40 -3.15 2.86 9.47
N ARG A 41 -2.54 3.36 10.56
CA ARG A 41 -2.11 4.76 10.64
C ARG A 41 -1.11 5.11 9.54
N ILE A 42 -0.13 4.24 9.30
CA ILE A 42 0.92 4.48 8.29
C ILE A 42 0.33 4.50 6.88
N VAL A 43 -0.50 3.51 6.52
CA VAL A 43 -1.07 3.42 5.17
C VAL A 43 -2.21 4.40 4.92
N ASN A 44 -2.79 5.00 5.98
CA ASN A 44 -3.76 6.10 5.89
C ASN A 44 -3.12 7.48 6.03
N ASP A 45 -1.81 7.56 6.28
CA ASP A 45 -1.10 8.82 6.41
C ASP A 45 -1.10 9.55 5.06
N SER A 46 -1.30 10.87 5.08
CA SER A 46 -1.34 11.66 3.85
C SER A 46 -0.03 11.60 3.08
N ILE A 47 1.10 11.42 3.76
CA ILE A 47 2.41 11.24 3.11
C ILE A 47 2.39 9.99 2.21
N PHE A 48 1.65 8.95 2.58
CA PHE A 48 1.50 7.72 1.79
C PHE A 48 0.33 7.79 0.80
N THR A 49 -0.86 8.24 1.23
CA THR A 49 -2.09 8.15 0.43
C THR A 49 -2.29 9.26 -0.59
N ARG A 50 -1.60 10.40 -0.44
CA ARG A 50 -1.79 11.57 -1.30
C ARG A 50 -1.47 11.28 -2.76
N ASN A 51 -0.41 10.51 -3.01
CA ASN A 51 0.05 10.14 -4.33
C ASN A 51 0.15 8.62 -4.41
N LEU A 52 -0.79 8.01 -5.12
CA LEU A 52 -0.80 6.57 -5.34
C LEU A 52 -0.24 6.26 -6.72
N THR A 53 0.77 5.39 -6.78
CA THR A 53 1.28 4.85 -8.03
C THR A 53 0.81 3.41 -8.18
N PHE A 54 0.09 3.15 -9.26
CA PHE A 54 -0.26 1.80 -9.68
C PHE A 54 0.58 1.48 -10.91
N THR A 55 1.51 0.54 -10.78
CA THR A 55 2.05 -0.09 -11.99
C THR A 55 1.05 -1.11 -12.47
N THR A 56 0.59 -0.95 -13.71
CA THR A 56 -0.22 -1.93 -14.40
C THR A 56 0.65 -2.57 -15.46
N SER A 57 1.05 -3.82 -15.28
CA SER A 57 1.38 -4.62 -16.46
C SER A 57 0.05 -4.84 -17.20
N PHE A 58 0.01 -4.56 -18.51
CA PHE A 58 -1.21 -4.72 -19.31
C PHE A 58 -1.76 -6.17 -19.28
N ASN A 59 -0.96 -7.13 -18.82
CA ASN A 59 -1.37 -8.53 -18.61
C ASN A 59 -1.86 -8.83 -17.18
N ASP A 60 -1.53 -8.00 -16.19
CA ASP A 60 -1.82 -8.25 -14.76
C ASP A 60 -3.09 -7.58 -14.24
N LEU A 61 -3.79 -6.81 -15.09
CA LEU A 61 -5.19 -6.42 -14.80
C LEU A 61 -6.09 -7.64 -14.57
N ASN A 62 -5.72 -8.80 -15.15
CA ASN A 62 -6.34 -10.10 -14.90
C ASN A 62 -5.74 -10.86 -13.70
N GLN A 63 -4.59 -10.44 -13.15
CA GLN A 63 -3.91 -11.09 -12.02
C GLN A 63 -4.29 -10.49 -10.66
N LEU A 64 -4.90 -9.30 -10.61
CA LEU A 64 -5.60 -8.87 -9.42
C LEU A 64 -6.77 -9.82 -9.21
N THR A 65 -6.59 -10.82 -8.35
CA THR A 65 -7.68 -11.73 -7.95
C THR A 65 -8.89 -10.92 -7.55
N ASP A 66 -10.09 -11.36 -7.92
CA ASP A 66 -11.35 -10.66 -7.65
C ASP A 66 -11.48 -10.21 -6.19
N SER A 67 -10.90 -10.95 -5.24
CA SER A 67 -10.82 -10.59 -3.82
C SER A 67 -10.06 -9.28 -3.56
N ILE A 68 -8.88 -9.11 -4.17
CA ILE A 68 -8.06 -7.89 -4.04
C ILE A 68 -8.81 -6.71 -4.64
N ARG A 69 -9.37 -6.89 -5.84
CA ARG A 69 -10.13 -5.84 -6.53
C ARG A 69 -11.37 -5.44 -5.73
N ASN A 70 -12.16 -6.41 -5.29
CA ASN A 70 -13.37 -6.17 -4.52
C ASN A 70 -13.05 -5.44 -3.22
N ARG A 71 -12.05 -5.90 -2.48
CA ARG A 71 -11.62 -5.24 -1.25
C ARG A 71 -11.12 -3.82 -1.51
N PHE A 72 -10.34 -3.64 -2.57
CA PHE A 72 -9.83 -2.33 -2.91
C PHE A 72 -10.96 -1.35 -3.24
N CYS A 73 -11.92 -1.76 -4.08
CA CYS A 73 -13.03 -0.92 -4.51
C CYS A 73 -14.07 -0.65 -3.40
N HIS A 74 -14.38 -1.64 -2.56
CA HIS A 74 -15.49 -1.53 -1.61
C HIS A 74 -15.04 -1.15 -0.19
N GLU A 75 -13.79 -1.42 0.19
CA GLU A 75 -13.30 -1.13 1.54
C GLU A 75 -12.22 -0.05 1.54
N ILE A 76 -11.16 -0.23 0.74
CA ILE A 76 -9.96 0.61 0.83
C ILE A 76 -10.22 1.99 0.22
N LEU A 77 -10.63 2.03 -1.05
CA LEU A 77 -10.80 3.29 -1.79
C LEU A 77 -11.79 4.23 -1.08
N PRO A 78 -12.97 3.80 -0.61
CA PRO A 78 -13.86 4.69 0.14
C PRO A 78 -13.23 5.33 1.39
N ASN A 79 -12.31 4.61 2.05
CA ASN A 79 -11.63 5.10 3.25
C ASN A 79 -10.53 6.14 2.96
N ILE A 80 -9.90 6.09 1.79
CA ILE A 80 -8.76 6.96 1.47
C ILE A 80 -9.04 7.98 0.37
N GLN A 81 -10.15 7.87 -0.37
CA GLN A 81 -10.43 8.70 -1.56
C GLN A 81 -10.34 10.21 -1.31
N HIS A 82 -10.75 10.68 -0.12
CA HIS A 82 -10.71 12.10 0.25
C HIS A 82 -9.29 12.63 0.50
N LYS A 83 -8.30 11.74 0.59
CA LYS A 83 -6.88 12.07 0.79
C LYS A 83 -6.07 11.93 -0.48
N ILE A 84 -6.61 11.28 -1.52
CA ILE A 84 -5.92 11.07 -2.78
C ILE A 84 -5.97 12.38 -3.57
N GLU A 85 -4.81 12.89 -3.94
CA GLU A 85 -4.70 14.02 -4.87
C GLU A 85 -4.32 13.54 -6.27
N TRP A 86 -3.41 12.56 -6.36
CA TRP A 86 -2.90 12.07 -7.63
C TRP A 86 -2.87 10.55 -7.68
N ILE A 87 -3.30 10.00 -8.82
CA ILE A 87 -3.13 8.61 -9.18
C ILE A 87 -2.21 8.57 -10.40
N ASN A 88 -1.02 8.01 -10.22
CA ASN A 88 -0.12 7.71 -11.33
C ASN A 88 -0.35 6.28 -11.79
N VAL A 89 -0.54 6.11 -13.10
CA VAL A 89 -0.66 4.78 -13.71
C VAL A 89 0.56 4.58 -14.59
N GLU A 90 1.44 3.70 -14.15
CA GLU A 90 2.67 3.37 -14.86
C GLU A 90 2.48 2.07 -15.63
N SER A 91 2.70 2.10 -16.93
CA SER A 91 2.78 0.91 -17.77
C SER A 91 4.19 0.34 -17.70
N SER A 92 4.31 -0.91 -17.24
CA SER A 92 5.57 -1.67 -17.26
C SER A 92 5.95 -2.14 -18.66
#